data_AF-A0A950TT88-F1
#
_entry.id   AF-A0A950TT88-F1
#
_cell.length_a   1.000
_cell.length_b   1.000
_cell.length_c   1.000
_cell.angle_alpha   90.00
_cell.angle_beta   90.00
_cell.angle_gamma   90.00
#
_symmetry.space_group_name_H-M   'P 1'
#
loop_
_entity.id
_entity.type
_entity.pdbx_description
1 polymer ?
#
loop_
_entity_poly.entity_id
_entity_poly.type
_entity_poly.pdbx_seq_one_letter_code
_entity_poly.pdbx_strand_id
1 'polypeptide(L)'
;EFDGNALIYLPKYVAPDDELFGKSDAEIEELFLGGLEKMYPEFNRSDVVEFKVSRVRQVFPLPVVNYSDGLASMKTSLDRLYVVNSSHIVNGTLNVNETVQLAERAISEMFVEDGEDKNIDPVDPINFSR
;
A
#
# COMPACT_ATOMS: atom_id res chain seq x y z
N GLU A 1 8.77 12.99 -20.58
CA GLU A 1 7.65 13.55 -21.37
C GLU A 1 7.08 12.41 -22.20
N PHE A 2 5.76 12.26 -22.28
CA PHE A 2 5.09 11.06 -22.85
C PHE A 2 4.78 11.19 -24.36
N ASP A 3 5.52 12.03 -25.10
CA ASP A 3 5.32 12.23 -26.55
C ASP A 3 3.87 12.58 -26.93
N GLY A 4 3.26 13.53 -26.22
CA GLY A 4 1.85 13.91 -26.41
C GLY A 4 0.82 12.94 -25.81
N ASN A 5 1.24 11.80 -25.26
CA ASN A 5 0.35 10.87 -24.57
C ASN A 5 0.18 11.21 -23.09
N ALA A 6 -0.84 10.64 -22.48
CA ALA A 6 -1.07 10.69 -21.04
C ALA A 6 -1.15 9.28 -20.45
N LEU A 7 -0.64 9.11 -19.23
CA LEU A 7 -0.82 7.89 -18.46
C LEU A 7 -1.95 8.09 -17.45
N ILE A 8 -2.97 7.25 -17.49
CA ILE A 8 -4.15 7.32 -16.62
C ILE A 8 -4.17 6.09 -15.72
N TYR A 9 -4.29 6.31 -14.41
CA TYR A 9 -4.51 5.25 -13.43
C TYR A 9 -5.98 5.18 -13.06
N LEU A 10 -6.58 4.00 -13.20
CA LEU A 10 -8.00 3.75 -12.89
C LEU A 10 -8.11 2.78 -11.70
N PRO A 11 -7.97 3.27 -10.45
CA PRO A 11 -8.05 2.41 -9.28
C PRO A 11 -9.49 1.95 -9.02
N LYS A 12 -9.65 0.69 -8.65
CA LYS A 12 -10.89 0.13 -8.11
C LYS A 12 -10.58 -0.81 -6.96
N TYR A 13 -11.07 -0.46 -5.78
CA TYR A 13 -10.94 -1.30 -4.59
C TYR A 13 -12.13 -2.24 -4.49
N VAL A 14 -11.86 -3.53 -4.31
CA VAL A 14 -12.86 -4.58 -4.15
C VAL A 14 -12.47 -5.53 -3.04
N ALA A 15 -13.45 -6.27 -2.51
CA ALA A 15 -13.19 -7.29 -1.51
C ALA A 15 -12.38 -8.46 -2.10
N PRO A 16 -11.62 -9.22 -1.29
CA PRO A 16 -10.77 -10.32 -1.79
C PRO A 16 -11.52 -11.44 -2.53
N ASP A 17 -12.81 -11.60 -2.23
CA ASP A 17 -13.76 -12.56 -2.78
C ASP A 17 -14.61 -11.99 -3.93
N ASP A 18 -14.36 -10.74 -4.34
CA ASP A 18 -15.08 -10.10 -5.44
C ASP A 18 -14.82 -10.79 -6.79
N GLU A 19 -15.87 -10.91 -7.60
CA GLU A 19 -15.86 -11.56 -8.90
C GLU A 19 -14.90 -10.91 -9.89
N LEU A 20 -14.55 -9.63 -9.73
CA LEU A 20 -13.61 -8.93 -10.60
C LEU A 20 -12.22 -9.56 -10.60
N PHE A 21 -11.82 -10.25 -9.53
CA PHE A 21 -10.57 -10.99 -9.54
C PHE A 21 -10.59 -12.26 -10.42
N GLY A 22 -11.78 -12.75 -10.77
CA GLY A 22 -11.97 -13.88 -11.70
C GLY A 22 -12.11 -13.46 -13.16
N LYS A 23 -12.29 -12.18 -13.45
CA LYS A 23 -12.42 -11.66 -14.81
C LYS A 23 -11.08 -11.64 -15.54
N SER A 24 -11.13 -11.93 -16.83
CA SER A 24 -10.00 -11.74 -17.74
C SER A 24 -9.62 -10.26 -17.89
N ASP A 25 -8.40 -9.99 -18.35
CA ASP A 25 -7.93 -8.63 -18.60
C ASP A 25 -8.83 -7.90 -19.61
N ALA A 26 -9.31 -8.60 -20.65
CA ALA A 26 -10.21 -8.04 -21.66
C ALA A 26 -11.59 -7.66 -21.09
N GLU A 27 -12.14 -8.46 -20.17
CA GLU A 27 -13.39 -8.12 -19.49
C GLU A 27 -13.23 -6.92 -18.55
N ILE A 28 -12.06 -6.79 -17.91
CA ILE A 28 -11.73 -5.62 -17.08
C ILE A 28 -11.55 -4.38 -17.97
N GLU A 29 -10.83 -4.49 -19.07
CA GLU A 29 -10.66 -3.41 -20.04
C GLU A 29 -12.02 -2.90 -20.53
N GLU A 30 -12.91 -3.81 -20.97
CA GLU A 30 -14.25 -3.44 -21.40
C GLU A 30 -15.04 -2.72 -20.30
N LEU A 31 -14.96 -3.20 -19.06
CA LEU A 31 -15.64 -2.59 -17.92
C LEU A 31 -15.18 -1.14 -17.68
N PHE A 32 -13.87 -0.89 -17.74
CA PHE A 32 -13.31 0.44 -17.48
C PHE A 32 -13.50 1.38 -18.67
N LEU A 33 -13.23 0.93 -19.90
CA LEU A 33 -13.42 1.75 -21.10
C LEU A 33 -14.90 2.10 -21.30
N GLY A 34 -15.81 1.14 -21.11
CA GLY A 34 -17.25 1.41 -21.14
C GLY A 34 -17.73 2.36 -20.03
N GLY A 35 -17.00 2.44 -18.93
CA GLY A 35 -17.20 3.47 -17.91
C GLY A 35 -16.74 4.86 -18.37
N LEU A 36 -15.56 4.94 -18.98
CA LEU A 36 -15.01 6.19 -19.53
C LEU A 36 -15.90 6.78 -20.62
N GLU A 37 -16.38 5.96 -21.57
CA GLU A 37 -17.29 6.40 -22.64
C GLU A 37 -18.58 7.03 -22.09
N LYS A 38 -19.09 6.54 -20.95
CA LYS A 38 -20.29 7.09 -20.29
C LYS A 38 -20.01 8.42 -19.59
N MET A 39 -18.81 8.59 -19.03
CA MET A 39 -18.43 9.79 -18.28
C MET A 39 -17.95 10.92 -19.21
N TYR A 40 -17.32 10.55 -20.33
CA TYR A 40 -16.63 11.48 -21.23
C TYR A 40 -17.10 11.25 -22.68
N PRO A 41 -18.10 12.02 -23.17
CA PRO A 41 -18.67 11.83 -24.52
C PRO A 41 -17.67 12.03 -25.67
N GLU A 42 -16.57 12.74 -25.43
CA GLU A 42 -15.52 12.99 -26.42
C GLU A 42 -14.43 11.90 -26.40
N PHE A 43 -14.44 10.98 -25.42
CA PHE A 43 -13.48 9.90 -25.35
C PHE A 43 -13.72 8.88 -26.47
N ASN A 44 -12.67 8.55 -27.22
CA ASN A 44 -12.70 7.50 -28.23
C ASN A 44 -11.74 6.37 -27.86
N ARG A 45 -12.19 5.12 -27.98
CA ARG A 45 -11.34 3.94 -27.75
C ARG A 45 -10.13 3.88 -28.67
N SER A 46 -10.18 4.50 -29.85
CA SER A 46 -9.02 4.61 -30.74
C SER A 46 -7.87 5.42 -30.13
N ASP A 47 -8.12 6.22 -29.10
CA ASP A 47 -7.12 7.04 -28.42
C ASP A 47 -6.33 6.23 -27.37
N VAL A 48 -6.76 4.99 -27.07
CA VAL A 48 -6.09 4.10 -26.13
C VAL A 48 -4.96 3.37 -26.84
N VAL A 49 -3.74 3.82 -26.59
CA VAL A 49 -2.53 3.19 -27.15
C VAL A 49 -2.22 1.84 -26.48
N GLU A 50 -2.47 1.73 -25.17
CA GLU A 50 -2.15 0.54 -24.39
C GLU A 50 -3.04 0.47 -23.13
N PHE A 51 -3.45 -0.74 -22.73
CA PHE A 51 -4.21 -0.98 -21.51
C PHE A 51 -3.59 -2.15 -20.74
N LYS A 52 -3.13 -1.88 -19.51
CA LYS A 52 -2.52 -2.89 -18.63
C LYS A 52 -3.31 -3.04 -17.35
N VAL A 53 -3.66 -4.27 -17.01
CA VAL A 53 -4.30 -4.59 -15.73
C VAL A 53 -3.26 -5.07 -14.74
N SER A 54 -3.24 -4.42 -13.57
CA SER A 54 -2.58 -4.94 -12.38
C SER A 54 -3.63 -5.21 -11.31
N ARG A 55 -3.60 -6.41 -10.72
CA ARG A 55 -4.54 -6.82 -9.68
C ARG A 55 -3.80 -7.56 -8.57
N VAL A 56 -4.13 -7.22 -7.33
CA VAL A 56 -3.53 -7.83 -6.14
C VAL A 56 -4.65 -8.13 -5.15
N ARG A 57 -4.81 -9.41 -4.77
CA ARG A 57 -5.88 -9.84 -3.85
C ARG A 57 -5.62 -9.43 -2.40
N GLN A 58 -4.36 -9.30 -2.01
CA GLN A 58 -3.93 -9.04 -0.64
C GLN A 58 -2.97 -7.83 -0.67
N VAL A 59 -3.48 -6.65 -0.33
CA VAL A 59 -2.71 -5.39 -0.40
C VAL A 59 -2.45 -4.84 0.99
N PHE A 60 -3.51 -4.56 1.74
CA PHE A 60 -3.42 -3.97 3.07
C PHE A 60 -4.43 -4.66 3.99
N PRO A 61 -4.04 -5.03 5.23
CA PRO A 61 -5.01 -5.52 6.20
C PRO A 61 -6.02 -4.42 6.51
N LEU A 62 -7.31 -4.74 6.44
CA LEU A 62 -8.36 -3.79 6.80
C LEU A 62 -8.37 -3.62 8.32
N PRO A 63 -8.08 -2.42 8.86
CA PRO A 63 -8.12 -2.20 10.30
C PRO A 63 -9.56 -2.34 10.81
N VAL A 64 -9.76 -3.18 11.80
CA VAL A 64 -11.03 -3.31 12.54
C VAL A 64 -10.94 -2.57 13.87
N VAL A 65 -12.07 -2.41 14.56
CA VAL A 65 -12.06 -1.87 15.93
C VAL A 65 -11.15 -2.75 16.80
N ASN A 66 -10.26 -2.11 17.57
CA ASN A 66 -9.27 -2.78 18.43
C ASN A 66 -8.28 -3.67 17.64
N TYR A 67 -7.97 -3.32 16.38
CA TYR A 67 -7.02 -4.06 15.54
C TYR A 67 -5.65 -4.29 16.22
N SER A 68 -5.15 -3.28 16.95
CA SER A 68 -3.87 -3.36 17.67
C SER A 68 -3.83 -4.45 18.74
N ASP A 69 -4.97 -4.82 19.32
CA ASP A 69 -5.03 -5.76 20.44
C ASP A 69 -4.73 -7.20 20.00
N GLY A 70 -4.96 -7.51 18.72
CA GLY A 70 -4.68 -8.81 18.10
C GLY A 70 -3.38 -8.85 17.29
N LEU A 71 -2.60 -7.78 17.29
CA LEU A 71 -1.39 -7.70 16.49
C LEU A 71 -0.28 -8.59 17.08
N ALA A 72 0.37 -9.38 16.24
CA ALA A 72 1.53 -10.16 16.66
C ALA A 72 2.70 -9.25 17.05
N SER A 73 3.50 -9.70 18.02
CA SER A 73 4.77 -9.02 18.34
C SER A 73 5.74 -9.08 17.15
N MET A 74 6.50 -8.00 16.94
CA MET A 74 7.57 -7.98 15.94
C MET A 74 8.71 -8.94 16.31
N LYS A 75 8.98 -9.14 17.60
CA LYS A 75 9.98 -10.11 18.08
C LYS A 75 9.35 -11.50 18.09
N THR A 76 9.97 -12.43 17.37
CA THR A 76 9.51 -13.82 17.37
C THR A 76 10.04 -14.58 18.59
N SER A 77 9.59 -15.83 18.79
CA SER A 77 10.15 -16.72 19.82
C SER A 77 11.56 -17.22 19.49
N LEU A 78 12.05 -16.97 18.27
CA LEU A 78 13.39 -17.33 17.84
C LEU A 78 14.33 -16.15 18.07
N ASP A 79 15.48 -16.44 18.68
CA ASP A 79 16.49 -15.43 18.91
C ASP A 79 16.96 -14.80 17.59
N ARG A 80 17.16 -13.49 17.60
CA ARG A 80 17.62 -12.69 16.45
C ARG A 80 16.73 -12.77 15.19
N LEU A 81 15.48 -13.22 15.32
CA LEU A 81 14.49 -13.21 14.25
C LEU A 81 13.31 -12.30 14.58
N TYR A 82 13.08 -11.34 13.70
CA TYR A 82 12.00 -10.35 13.83
C TYR A 82 11.14 -10.34 12.56
N VAL A 83 9.84 -10.07 12.72
CA VAL A 83 8.88 -9.92 11.64
C VAL A 83 8.31 -8.53 11.69
N VAL A 84 8.54 -7.76 10.63
CA VAL A 84 8.01 -6.40 10.46
C VAL A 84 7.37 -6.33 9.09
N ASN A 85 6.11 -5.94 9.04
CA ASN A 85 5.33 -5.85 7.81
C ASN A 85 4.16 -4.87 7.99
N SER A 86 3.40 -4.63 6.93
CA SER A 86 2.31 -3.64 6.90
C SER A 86 1.19 -3.84 7.93
N SER A 87 1.04 -5.03 8.52
CA SER A 87 0.10 -5.22 9.64
C SER A 87 0.47 -4.39 10.86
N HIS A 88 1.74 -4.00 11.01
CA HIS A 88 2.20 -3.19 12.13
C HIS A 88 1.99 -1.68 11.91
N ILE A 89 1.39 -1.29 10.79
CA ILE A 89 0.92 0.09 10.55
C ILE A 89 -0.47 0.23 11.17
N VAL A 90 -0.52 0.69 12.43
CA VAL A 90 -1.77 0.78 13.21
C VAL A 90 -2.48 2.14 13.14
N ASN A 91 -1.75 3.20 12.78
CA ASN A 91 -2.26 4.59 12.81
C ASN A 91 -2.27 5.26 11.42
N GLY A 92 -2.16 4.49 10.35
CA GLY A 92 -1.98 5.02 9.01
C GLY A 92 -2.42 4.06 7.91
N THR A 93 -2.19 4.49 6.67
CA THR A 93 -2.42 3.67 5.47
C THR A 93 -1.10 3.09 4.97
N LEU A 94 -1.17 2.16 4.00
CA LEU A 94 0.01 1.66 3.30
C LEU A 94 0.60 2.72 2.37
N ASN A 95 1.24 3.73 2.94
CA ASN A 95 2.02 4.71 2.22
C ASN A 95 3.51 4.59 2.60
N VAL A 96 4.35 5.23 1.79
CA VAL A 96 5.81 5.14 1.95
C VAL A 96 6.27 5.74 3.28
N ASN A 97 5.66 6.84 3.73
CA ASN A 97 6.03 7.48 4.98
C ASN A 97 5.77 6.57 6.19
N GLU A 98 4.58 5.96 6.28
CA GLU A 98 4.25 5.01 7.35
C GLU A 98 5.15 3.78 7.34
N THR A 99 5.51 3.30 6.14
CA THR A 99 6.40 2.14 5.98
C THR A 99 7.81 2.44 6.49
N VAL A 100 8.35 3.63 6.16
CA VAL A 100 9.67 4.06 6.62
C VAL A 100 9.67 4.27 8.13
N GLN A 101 8.67 4.98 8.67
CA GLN A 101 8.56 5.20 10.12
C GLN A 101 8.38 3.90 10.90
N LEU A 102 7.66 2.92 10.36
CA LEU A 102 7.59 1.59 10.95
C LEU A 102 8.97 0.91 10.99
N ALA A 103 9.72 0.97 9.89
CA ALA A 103 11.05 0.37 9.82
C ALA A 103 12.03 1.03 10.81
N GLU A 104 12.02 2.36 10.93
CA GLU A 104 12.88 3.10 11.86
C GLU A 104 12.59 2.77 13.33
N ARG A 105 11.30 2.70 13.70
CA ARG A 105 10.88 2.28 15.04
C ARG A 105 11.28 0.84 15.33
N ALA A 106 11.04 -0.06 14.37
CA ALA A 106 11.36 -1.47 14.53
C ALA A 106 12.87 -1.71 14.72
N ILE A 107 13.72 -1.02 13.96
CA ILE A 107 15.18 -1.04 14.13
C ILE A 107 15.57 -0.56 15.53
N SER A 108 15.01 0.58 15.97
CA SER A 108 15.31 1.13 17.29
C SER A 108 14.99 0.13 18.41
N GLU A 109 13.85 -0.55 18.34
CA GLU A 109 13.46 -1.58 19.32
C GLU A 109 14.35 -2.84 19.28
N MET A 110 14.85 -3.23 18.10
CA MET A 110 15.76 -4.38 17.96
C MET A 110 17.13 -4.15 18.60
N PHE A 111 17.68 -2.94 18.46
CA PHE A 111 19.05 -2.63 18.89
C PHE A 111 19.16 -2.10 20.32
N VAL A 112 18.06 -1.65 20.93
CA VAL A 112 18.04 -1.24 22.35
C VAL A 112 18.18 -2.43 23.31
N GLU A 113 17.87 -3.66 22.89
CA GLU A 113 18.03 -4.85 23.73
C GLU A 113 19.46 -5.43 23.76
N ASP A 114 20.30 -5.13 22.76
CA ASP A 114 21.62 -5.76 22.57
C ASP A 114 22.81 -4.95 23.13
N GLY A 115 22.59 -3.75 23.70
CA GLY A 115 23.67 -2.98 24.31
C GLY A 115 23.22 -1.78 25.13
N GLU A 116 23.81 -1.61 26.31
CA GLU A 116 23.99 -0.29 26.91
C GLU A 116 24.78 0.58 25.91
N ASP A 117 24.11 1.31 25.02
CA ASP A 117 24.71 2.51 24.46
C ASP A 117 23.67 3.62 24.30
N LYS A 118 23.87 4.66 25.12
CA LYS A 118 23.06 5.87 25.17
C LYS A 118 23.59 6.82 24.11
N ASN A 119 23.10 6.73 22.88
CA ASN A 119 23.08 7.82 21.89
C ASN A 119 22.46 7.31 20.58
N ILE A 120 21.15 7.10 20.58
CA ILE A 120 20.36 7.21 19.36
C ILE A 120 19.57 8.49 19.53
N ASP A 121 19.98 9.54 18.81
CA ASP A 121 19.20 10.79 18.78
C ASP A 121 17.77 10.43 18.36
N PRO A 122 16.74 10.94 19.05
CA PRO A 122 15.37 10.70 18.64
C PRO A 122 15.23 11.21 17.20
N VAL A 123 14.77 10.33 16.31
CA VAL A 123 14.40 10.73 14.95
C VAL A 123 13.28 11.76 15.09
N ASP A 124 13.62 13.01 14.79
CA ASP A 124 12.70 14.14 14.87
C ASP A 124 11.53 13.83 13.93
N PRO A 125 10.29 13.70 14.44
CA PRO A 125 9.14 13.48 13.58
C PRO A 125 9.00 14.72 12.71
N ILE A 126 9.38 14.58 11.43
CA ILE A 126 9.40 15.66 10.44
C ILE A 126 8.18 16.55 10.63
N ASN A 127 8.43 17.71 11.24
CA ASN A 127 7.41 18.68 11.59
C ASN A 127 7.14 19.51 10.33
N PHE A 128 6.10 19.14 9.57
CA PHE A 128 5.61 19.96 8.47
C PHE A 128 4.91 21.21 9.01
N SER A 129 5.70 22.18 9.46
CA SER A 129 5.27 23.58 9.52
C SER A 129 6.17 24.43 8.63
N ARG A 130 5.86 24.47 7.33
CA ARG A 130 5.79 25.65 6.45
C ARG A 130 5.67 25.23 4.99
#